data_AF-A0A3D3AH79-F1
#
_entry.id   AF-A0A3D3AH79-F1
#
_cell.length_a   1.000
_cell.length_b   1.000
_cell.length_c   1.000
_cell.angle_alpha   90.00
_cell.angle_beta   90.00
_cell.angle_gamma   90.00
#
_symmetry.space_group_name_H-M   'P 1'
#
loop_
_entity.id
_entity.type
_entity.pdbx_description
1 polymer ?
#
loop_
_entity_poly.entity_id
_entity_poly.type
_entity_poly.pdbx_seq_one_letter_code
_entity_poly.pdbx_strand_id
1 'polypeptide(L)'
;LVIINQDSTPYDNAADLVINKPFAKTMMKVMVEMGLWKFKSRIVENDIENYIPHPNFQGVELYPFLSSDENLGIRSQYVRIQPGGEIMPHTHDVVEVFVTLKGNPHVLIDGDWLQIEPNTTTIAYPGEVHGVKNNTDEEIL
;
A
#
# COMPACT_ATOMS: atom_id res chain seq x y z
N LEU A 1 1.59 6.54 -5.27
CA LEU A 1 0.78 7.66 -4.75
C LEU A 1 -0.68 7.31 -4.98
N VAL A 2 -1.37 6.91 -3.91
CA VAL A 2 -2.81 7.09 -3.69
C VAL A 2 -2.97 7.13 -2.16
N ILE A 3 -3.53 8.20 -1.61
CA ILE A 3 -4.16 8.20 -0.29
C ILE A 3 -5.58 8.68 -0.54
N ILE A 4 -6.53 7.75 -0.53
CA ILE A 4 -7.95 8.08 -0.46
C ILE A 4 -8.30 7.98 1.02
N ASN A 5 -8.71 9.11 1.60
CA ASN A 5 -9.39 9.12 2.89
C ASN A 5 -10.85 9.44 2.59
N GLN A 6 -11.72 8.44 2.68
CA GLN A 6 -13.15 8.66 2.79
C GLN A 6 -13.55 8.30 4.22
N ASP A 7 -13.72 9.32 5.05
CA ASP A 7 -14.79 9.36 6.03
C ASP A 7 -15.25 10.81 6.25
N SER A 8 -16.45 11.06 5.71
CA SER A 8 -17.42 12.12 6.00
C SER A 8 -16.91 13.50 6.44
N THR A 9 -16.69 14.42 5.50
CA THR A 9 -17.15 15.82 5.58
C THR A 9 -17.23 16.43 4.17
N PRO A 10 -18.26 17.23 3.83
CA PRO A 10 -18.35 17.89 2.54
C PRO A 10 -17.47 19.13 2.58
N TYR A 11 -16.21 18.99 2.20
CA TYR A 11 -15.38 20.12 1.84
C TYR A 11 -15.01 20.00 0.38
N ASP A 12 -15.77 20.74 -0.44
CA ASP A 12 -15.25 21.37 -1.64
C ASP A 12 -13.85 21.92 -1.34
N ASN A 13 -12.90 21.65 -2.23
CA ASN A 13 -11.48 22.05 -2.20
C ASN A 13 -10.45 21.00 -1.78
N ALA A 14 -10.72 19.70 -1.92
CA ALA A 14 -9.63 18.74 -2.13
C ALA A 14 -9.04 18.96 -3.53
N ALA A 15 -8.29 20.05 -3.69
CA ALA A 15 -7.53 20.32 -4.89
C ALA A 15 -6.50 19.20 -5.05
N ASP A 16 -6.62 18.46 -6.14
CA ASP A 16 -5.56 17.64 -6.70
C ASP A 16 -4.30 18.50 -6.87
N LEU A 17 -3.48 18.54 -5.83
CA LEU A 17 -2.21 19.23 -5.87
C LEU A 17 -1.20 18.31 -6.55
N VAL A 18 -1.24 18.28 -7.89
CA VAL A 18 -0.12 17.81 -8.70
C VAL A 18 1.00 18.83 -8.51
N ILE A 19 1.76 18.63 -7.45
CA ILE A 19 2.91 19.43 -7.07
C ILE A 19 3.98 19.29 -8.17
N ASN A 20 4.34 20.42 -8.79
CA ASN A 20 5.62 20.53 -9.49
C ASN A 20 6.73 20.29 -8.45
N LYS A 21 7.38 19.11 -8.54
CA LYS A 21 8.18 18.47 -7.47
C LYS A 21 9.14 19.40 -6.71
N PRO A 22 9.86 20.35 -7.34
CA PRO A 22 10.80 21.21 -6.60
C PRO A 22 10.11 22.33 -5.81
N PHE A 23 9.06 22.94 -6.37
CA PHE A 23 8.45 24.13 -5.78
C PHE A 23 7.65 23.81 -4.53
N ALA A 24 6.76 22.81 -4.57
CA ALA A 24 5.98 22.53 -3.36
C ALA A 24 6.76 21.74 -2.31
N LYS A 25 7.85 21.03 -2.65
CA LYS A 25 8.81 20.54 -1.64
C LYS A 25 9.43 21.71 -0.86
N THR A 26 9.81 22.78 -1.56
CA THR A 26 10.37 24.00 -0.96
C THR A 26 9.32 24.74 -0.12
N MET A 27 8.10 24.91 -0.64
CA MET A 27 7.07 25.66 0.05
C MET A 27 6.52 24.93 1.28
N MET A 28 6.34 23.62 1.17
CA MET A 28 5.91 22.79 2.30
C MET A 28 6.97 22.77 3.42
N LYS A 29 8.27 22.79 3.08
CA LYS A 29 9.36 22.95 4.05
C LYS A 29 9.28 24.28 4.81
N VAL A 30 9.09 25.40 4.11
CA VAL A 30 8.97 26.74 4.72
C VAL A 30 7.77 26.81 5.67
N MET A 31 6.62 26.27 5.28
CA MET A 31 5.41 26.29 6.11
C MET A 31 5.55 25.44 7.40
N VAL A 32 6.30 24.32 7.34
CA VAL A 32 6.63 23.50 8.52
C VAL A 32 7.62 24.22 9.44
N GLU A 33 8.70 24.81 8.88
CA GLU A 33 9.71 25.55 9.66
C GLU A 33 9.13 26.78 10.35
N MET A 34 8.16 27.46 9.72
CA MET A 34 7.44 28.59 10.30
C MET A 34 6.36 28.19 11.31
N GLY A 35 6.14 26.89 11.54
CA GLY A 35 5.10 26.39 12.45
C GLY A 35 3.67 26.70 12.00
N LEU A 36 3.49 27.15 10.76
CA LEU A 36 2.19 27.52 10.18
C LEU A 36 1.38 26.28 9.78
N TRP A 37 2.03 25.12 9.69
CA TRP A 37 1.38 23.85 9.39
C TRP A 37 2.10 22.70 10.10
N LYS A 38 1.35 21.85 10.83
CA LYS A 38 1.87 20.67 11.51
C LYS A 38 1.40 19.40 10.79
N PHE A 39 2.03 19.06 9.68
CA PHE A 39 1.98 17.71 9.14
C PHE A 39 3.27 16.99 9.53
N LYS A 40 3.15 15.80 10.11
CA LYS A 40 4.25 14.84 10.14
C LYS A 40 4.22 14.11 8.79
N SER A 41 4.79 14.73 7.76
CA SER A 41 4.89 14.11 6.44
C SER A 41 6.15 13.24 6.37
N ARG A 42 6.03 12.06 5.77
CA ARG A 42 7.15 11.16 5.49
C ARG A 42 7.10 10.78 4.03
N ILE A 43 8.22 10.91 3.34
CA ILE A 43 8.43 10.25 2.06
C ILE A 43 8.98 8.87 2.38
N VAL A 44 8.26 7.83 1.95
CA VAL A 44 8.75 6.46 2.02
C VAL A 44 9.28 6.10 0.65
N GLU A 45 10.58 5.81 0.59
CA GLU A 45 11.21 5.25 -0.59
C GLU A 45 11.31 3.73 -0.41
N ASN A 46 11.06 2.97 -1.47
CA ASN A 46 11.17 1.52 -1.43
C ASN A 46 12.65 1.14 -1.25
N ASP A 47 13.03 0.81 -0.02
CA ASP A 47 14.37 0.43 0.37
C ASP A 47 14.38 -1.05 0.75
N ILE A 48 15.19 -1.83 0.03
CA ILE A 48 15.24 -3.29 0.11
C ILE A 48 15.64 -3.77 1.51
N GLU A 49 16.42 -2.99 2.26
CA GLU A 49 16.96 -3.39 3.56
C GLU A 49 15.92 -3.36 4.69
N ASN A 50 14.76 -2.73 4.49
CA ASN A 50 13.76 -2.53 5.55
C ASN A 50 12.60 -3.55 5.51
N TYR A 51 12.70 -4.57 4.67
CA TYR A 51 11.70 -5.63 4.61
C TYR A 51 11.87 -6.60 5.79
N ILE A 52 10.76 -6.96 6.40
CA ILE A 52 10.68 -7.98 7.46
C ILE A 52 9.86 -9.18 6.96
N PRO A 53 10.24 -10.43 7.31
CA PRO A 53 9.43 -11.59 6.94
C PRO A 53 8.02 -11.50 7.49
N HIS A 54 7.03 -11.88 6.68
CA HIS A 54 5.65 -12.00 7.14
C HIS A 54 5.57 -13.13 8.18
N PRO A 55 4.94 -12.92 9.35
CA PRO A 55 4.95 -13.90 10.44
C PRO A 55 4.23 -15.21 10.07
N ASN A 56 3.25 -15.15 9.16
CA ASN A 56 2.37 -16.26 8.81
C ASN A 56 2.55 -16.80 7.39
N PHE A 57 3.28 -16.11 6.52
CA PHE A 57 3.29 -16.42 5.08
C PHE A 57 4.74 -16.56 4.60
N GLN A 58 5.12 -17.80 4.28
CA GLN A 58 6.47 -18.10 3.82
C GLN A 58 6.72 -17.46 2.45
N GLY A 59 7.91 -16.87 2.27
CA GLY A 59 8.27 -16.18 1.04
C GLY A 59 7.57 -14.83 0.84
N VAL A 60 6.90 -14.32 1.88
CA VAL A 60 6.30 -12.98 1.89
C VAL A 60 7.06 -12.09 2.85
N GLU A 61 7.36 -10.88 2.42
CA GLU A 61 8.08 -9.88 3.20
C GLU A 61 7.27 -8.56 3.20
N LEU A 62 7.36 -7.81 4.29
CA LEU A 62 6.60 -6.59 4.53
C LEU A 62 7.53 -5.41 4.78
N TYR A 63 7.18 -4.24 4.27
CA TYR A 63 7.80 -2.98 4.70
C TYR A 63 6.70 -1.98 5.10
N PRO A 64 6.36 -1.88 6.41
CA PRO A 64 5.32 -1.00 6.90
C PRO A 64 5.65 0.49 6.75
N PHE A 65 4.71 1.27 6.22
CA PHE A 65 4.85 2.72 6.08
C PHE A 65 4.36 3.49 7.27
N LEU A 66 3.67 2.83 8.18
CA LEU A 66 3.12 3.40 9.41
C LEU A 66 3.47 2.45 10.55
N SER A 67 3.92 2.99 11.66
CA SER A 67 4.09 2.22 12.88
C SER A 67 2.78 2.16 13.67
N SER A 68 2.62 1.15 14.51
CA SER A 68 1.37 0.91 15.26
C SER A 68 0.99 2.07 16.20
N ASP A 69 1.96 2.88 16.63
CA ASP A 69 1.77 4.08 17.45
C ASP A 69 1.22 5.29 16.67
N GLU A 70 1.25 5.27 15.33
CA GLU A 70 0.69 6.35 14.50
C GLU A 70 -0.85 6.28 14.41
N ASN A 71 -1.44 5.13 14.78
CA ASN A 71 -2.88 4.88 15.00
C ASN A 71 -3.85 5.67 14.09
N LEU A 72 -3.72 5.49 12.77
CA LEU A 72 -4.59 6.11 11.76
C LEU A 72 -5.77 5.21 11.33
N GLY A 73 -5.93 4.03 11.94
CA GLY A 73 -6.92 3.03 11.49
C GLY A 73 -6.63 2.44 10.10
N ILE A 74 -5.47 2.76 9.51
CA ILE A 74 -5.05 2.30 8.19
C ILE A 74 -3.69 1.61 8.32
N ARG A 75 -3.57 0.43 7.71
CA ARG A 75 -2.28 -0.24 7.49
C ARG A 75 -1.87 -0.03 6.04
N SER A 76 -0.72 0.58 5.82
CA SER A 76 -0.11 0.71 4.50
C SER A 76 1.31 0.20 4.55
N GLN A 77 1.69 -0.63 3.59
CA GLN A 77 2.99 -1.29 3.55
C GLN A 77 3.32 -1.70 2.12
N TYR A 78 4.60 -1.82 1.78
CA TYR A 78 4.99 -2.66 0.65
C TYR A 78 4.89 -4.12 1.06
N VAL A 79 4.50 -4.96 0.11
CA VAL A 79 4.51 -6.41 0.24
C VAL A 79 5.37 -6.94 -0.88
N ARG A 80 6.41 -7.71 -0.55
CA ARG A 80 7.21 -8.42 -1.53
C ARG A 80 6.91 -9.90 -1.43
N ILE A 81 6.61 -10.53 -2.55
CA ILE A 81 6.38 -11.97 -2.61
C ILE A 81 7.48 -12.58 -3.47
N GLN A 82 8.34 -13.36 -2.82
CA GLN A 82 9.44 -14.09 -3.46
C GLN A 82 8.89 -15.17 -4.40
N PRO A 83 9.70 -15.67 -5.35
CA PRO A 83 9.33 -16.81 -6.18
C PRO A 83 8.80 -17.99 -5.36
N GLY A 84 7.60 -18.49 -5.70
CA GLY A 84 6.91 -19.55 -4.96
C GLY A 84 6.28 -19.12 -3.63
N GLY A 85 6.38 -17.84 -3.25
CA GLY A 85 5.73 -17.28 -2.08
C GLY A 85 4.21 -17.16 -2.26
N GLU A 86 3.48 -17.28 -1.16
CA GLU A 86 2.02 -17.23 -1.16
C GLU A 86 1.47 -16.56 0.10
N ILE A 87 0.56 -15.61 -0.12
CA ILE A 87 -0.43 -15.18 0.86
C ILE A 87 -1.63 -16.10 0.68
N MET A 88 -1.74 -17.10 1.56
CA MET A 88 -2.79 -18.11 1.49
C MET A 88 -4.18 -17.47 1.55
N PRO A 89 -5.22 -18.09 0.95
CA PRO A 89 -6.60 -17.63 1.03
C PRO A 89 -7.02 -17.33 2.48
N HIS A 90 -7.44 -16.10 2.74
CA HIS A 90 -7.89 -15.64 4.04
C HIS A 90 -8.93 -14.53 3.90
N THR A 91 -9.45 -14.04 5.03
CA THR A 91 -10.45 -12.97 5.07
C THR A 91 -10.32 -12.15 6.36
N HIS A 92 -10.87 -10.95 6.34
CA HIS A 92 -10.97 -10.03 7.48
C HIS A 92 -12.19 -9.12 7.33
N ASP A 93 -12.52 -8.37 8.39
CA ASP A 93 -13.67 -7.46 8.47
C ASP A 93 -13.39 -6.03 7.96
N VAL A 94 -12.21 -5.81 7.39
CA VAL A 94 -11.79 -4.54 6.77
C VAL A 94 -11.70 -4.65 5.24
N VAL A 95 -11.63 -3.53 4.55
CA VAL A 95 -11.27 -3.49 3.12
C VAL A 95 -9.75 -3.64 3.01
N GLU A 96 -9.28 -4.50 2.11
CA GLU A 96 -7.88 -4.56 1.72
C GLU A 96 -7.73 -4.25 0.24
N VAL A 97 -6.73 -3.43 -0.09
CA VAL A 97 -6.47 -2.95 -1.45
C VAL A 97 -5.03 -3.32 -1.81
N PHE A 98 -4.87 -4.10 -2.87
CA PHE A 98 -3.55 -4.36 -3.45
C PHE A 98 -3.38 -3.56 -4.73
N VAL A 99 -2.24 -2.91 -4.86
CA VAL A 99 -1.81 -2.28 -6.11
C VAL A 99 -0.57 -3.02 -6.56
N THR A 100 -0.66 -3.78 -7.66
CA THR A 100 0.50 -4.49 -8.20
C THR A 100 1.46 -3.46 -8.80
N LEU A 101 2.66 -3.37 -8.26
CA LEU A 101 3.72 -2.46 -8.72
C LEU A 101 4.68 -3.15 -9.67
N LYS A 102 4.95 -4.45 -9.45
CA LYS A 102 5.89 -5.25 -10.26
C LYS A 102 5.45 -6.71 -10.30
N GLY A 103 5.68 -7.34 -11.45
CA GLY A 103 5.41 -8.77 -11.67
C GLY A 103 3.94 -9.06 -11.95
N ASN A 104 3.61 -10.35 -12.04
CA ASN A 104 2.29 -10.81 -12.48
C ASN A 104 1.67 -11.77 -11.45
N PRO A 105 1.14 -11.27 -10.32
CA PRO A 105 0.58 -12.12 -9.29
C PRO A 105 -0.66 -12.86 -9.79
N HIS A 106 -0.85 -14.07 -9.30
CA HIS A 106 -2.16 -14.70 -9.33
C HIS A 106 -2.89 -14.27 -8.07
N VAL A 107 -3.99 -13.55 -8.20
CA VAL A 107 -4.79 -13.04 -7.08
C VAL A 107 -6.12 -13.82 -7.04
N LEU A 108 -6.51 -14.28 -5.85
CA LEU A 108 -7.81 -14.88 -5.61
C LEU A 108 -8.82 -13.79 -5.28
N ILE A 109 -9.81 -13.58 -6.15
CA ILE A 109 -10.95 -12.68 -5.95
C ILE A 109 -12.19 -13.36 -6.53
N ASP A 110 -13.34 -13.18 -5.88
CA ASP A 110 -14.62 -13.78 -6.29
C ASP A 110 -14.57 -15.32 -6.46
N GLY A 111 -13.64 -15.98 -5.76
CA GLY A 111 -13.45 -17.43 -5.82
C GLY A 111 -12.57 -17.93 -6.98
N ASP A 112 -12.11 -17.04 -7.86
CA ASP A 112 -11.26 -17.38 -9.00
C ASP A 112 -9.83 -16.84 -8.85
N TRP A 113 -8.85 -17.63 -9.30
CA TRP A 113 -7.45 -17.16 -9.39
C TRP A 113 -7.23 -16.49 -10.75
N LEU A 114 -6.97 -15.20 -10.72
CA LEU A 114 -6.74 -14.39 -11.91
C LEU A 114 -5.29 -13.88 -11.94
N GLN A 115 -4.64 -13.95 -13.10
CA GLN A 115 -3.34 -13.32 -13.28
C GLN A 115 -3.54 -11.81 -13.49
N ILE A 116 -2.83 -11.03 -12.68
CA ILE A 116 -2.96 -9.57 -12.63
C ILE A 116 -1.71 -8.92 -13.24
N GLU A 117 -1.89 -7.86 -14.02
CA GLU A 117 -0.81 -7.09 -14.64
C GLU A 117 -0.32 -5.96 -13.71
N PRO A 118 0.94 -5.53 -13.82
CA PRO A 118 1.42 -4.33 -13.13
C PRO A 118 0.53 -3.10 -13.35
N ASN A 119 0.44 -2.26 -12.33
CA ASN A 119 -0.42 -1.09 -12.23
C ASN A 119 -1.93 -1.41 -12.16
N THR A 120 -2.30 -2.66 -11.93
CA THR A 120 -3.69 -3.03 -11.63
C THR A 120 -3.96 -2.94 -10.14
N THR A 121 -5.15 -2.45 -9.79
CA THR A 121 -5.64 -2.44 -8.40
C THR A 121 -6.66 -3.55 -8.23
N THR A 122 -6.51 -4.32 -7.16
CA THR A 122 -7.46 -5.32 -6.73
C THR A 122 -7.95 -4.99 -5.33
N ILE A 123 -9.23 -5.25 -5.07
CA ILE A 123 -9.91 -4.85 -3.83
C ILE A 123 -10.63 -6.08 -3.30
N ALA A 124 -10.42 -6.38 -2.02
CA ALA A 124 -11.19 -7.35 -1.28
C ALA A 124 -12.05 -6.61 -0.24
N TYR A 125 -13.36 -6.78 -0.32
CA TYR A 125 -14.30 -6.22 0.65
C TYR A 125 -14.36 -7.08 1.93
N PRO A 126 -14.88 -6.52 3.04
CA PRO A 126 -15.06 -7.26 4.28
C PRO A 126 -15.76 -8.61 4.07
N GLY A 127 -15.15 -9.69 4.58
CA GLY A 127 -15.68 -11.04 4.48
C GLY A 127 -15.40 -11.76 3.16
N GLU A 128 -14.84 -11.09 2.14
CA GLU A 128 -14.42 -11.75 0.91
C GLU A 128 -13.13 -12.54 1.13
N VAL A 129 -13.08 -13.75 0.59
CA VAL A 129 -11.88 -14.59 0.61
C VAL A 129 -10.94 -14.10 -0.47
N HIS A 130 -9.70 -13.83 -0.09
CA HIS A 130 -8.67 -13.35 -1.01
C HIS A 130 -7.29 -13.93 -0.67
N GLY A 131 -6.39 -13.88 -1.64
CA GLY A 131 -5.03 -14.42 -1.52
C GLY A 131 -4.18 -14.04 -2.73
N VAL A 132 -2.87 -14.19 -2.61
CA VAL A 132 -1.91 -13.82 -3.66
C VAL A 132 -0.85 -14.89 -3.78
N LYS A 133 -0.62 -15.39 -4.99
CA LYS A 133 0.39 -16.38 -5.32
C LYS A 133 1.41 -15.81 -6.29
N ASN A 134 2.68 -16.07 -6.00
CA ASN A 134 3.75 -15.88 -6.95
C ASN A 134 4.17 -17.22 -7.57
N ASN A 135 3.65 -17.50 -8.76
CA ASN A 135 3.98 -18.70 -9.54
C ASN A 135 5.13 -18.47 -10.54
N THR A 136 5.83 -17.33 -10.47
CA THR A 136 6.94 -17.01 -11.37
C THR A 136 8.28 -17.22 -10.67
N ASP A 137 9.37 -17.02 -11.42
CA ASP A 137 10.75 -17.04 -10.97
C ASP A 137 11.29 -15.64 -10.59
N GLU A 138 10.44 -14.62 -10.65
CA GLU A 138 10.75 -13.24 -10.26
C GLU A 138 9.95 -12.81 -9.03
N GLU A 139 10.45 -11.85 -8.27
CA GLU A 139 9.70 -11.24 -7.18
C GLU A 139 8.51 -10.40 -7.67
N ILE A 140 7.47 -10.31 -6.85
CA ILE A 140 6.30 -9.46 -7.05
C ILE A 140 6.28 -8.36 -5.98
N LEU A 141 5.83 -7.16 -6.37
CA LEU A 141 5.58 -6.01 -5.49
C LEU A 141 4.18 -5.45 -5.70
#